data_AF-A0A946VA97-F1
#
_entry.id   AF-A0A946VA97-F1
#
_cell.length_a   1.000
_cell.length_b   1.000
_cell.length_c   1.000
_cell.angle_alpha   90.00
_cell.angle_beta   90.00
_cell.angle_gamma   90.00
#
_symmetry.space_group_name_H-M   'P 1'
#
loop_
_entity.id
_entity.type
_entity.pdbx_description
1 polymer ?
#
loop_
_entity_poly.entity_id
_entity_poly.type
_entity_poly.pdbx_seq_one_letter_code
_entity_poly.pdbx_strand_id
1 'polypeptide(L)' 'WLYAHPHLGKLLIDWEQQGAVSRTGKVIAVLMLITSWVVMYHRLDNAWVLTGIAVLFVAIATYLASRPEPGKNR' A
#
# COMPACT_ATOMS: atom_id res chain seq x y z
N TRP A 1 16.68 -12.19 20.24
CA TRP A 1 16.55 -11.11 21.23
C TRP A 1 15.35 -10.19 20.93
N LEU A 2 15.09 -9.79 19.67
CA LEU A 2 13.91 -8.95 19.32
C LEU A 2 12.55 -9.68 19.35
N TYR A 3 12.47 -10.91 18.84
CA TYR A 3 11.24 -11.74 18.88
C TYR A 3 10.88 -12.27 20.27
N ALA A 4 11.82 -12.27 21.21
CA ALA A 4 11.60 -12.80 22.56
C ALA A 4 10.87 -11.81 23.48
N HIS A 5 10.64 -10.56 23.02
CA HIS A 5 9.95 -9.55 23.80
C HIS A 5 8.43 -9.74 23.67
N PRO A 6 7.67 -9.96 24.76
CA PRO A 6 6.28 -10.45 24.71
C PRO A 6 5.28 -9.50 24.04
N HIS A 7 5.62 -8.21 23.90
CA HIS A 7 4.79 -7.23 23.22
C HIS A 7 5.26 -6.99 21.77
N LEU A 8 6.55 -6.74 21.56
CA LEU A 8 7.11 -6.49 20.22
C LEU A 8 7.11 -7.75 19.35
N GLY A 9 7.46 -8.90 19.92
CA GLY A 9 7.43 -10.19 19.22
C GLY A 9 6.03 -10.55 18.77
N LYS A 10 5.00 -10.26 19.58
CA LYS A 10 3.61 -10.49 19.21
C LYS A 10 3.15 -9.57 18.07
N LEU A 11 3.53 -8.30 18.12
CA LEU A 11 3.27 -7.34 17.03
C LEU A 11 3.99 -7.72 15.73
N LEU A 12 5.25 -8.17 15.80
CA LEU A 12 6.03 -8.63 14.64
C LEU A 12 5.47 -9.93 14.07
N ILE A 13 5.12 -10.89 14.92
CA ILE A 13 4.52 -12.17 14.51
C ILE A 13 3.13 -11.94 13.93
N ASP A 14 2.32 -11.03 14.50
CA ASP A 14 1.02 -10.65 13.91
C ASP A 14 1.22 -9.96 12.56
N TRP A 15 2.23 -9.09 12.43
CA TRP A 15 2.56 -8.42 11.17
C TRP A 15 3.08 -9.40 10.11
N GLU A 16 3.82 -10.43 10.52
CA GLU A 16 4.39 -11.48 9.68
C GLU A 16 3.37 -12.60 9.34
N GLN A 17 2.49 -12.97 10.27
CA GLN A 17 1.36 -13.88 10.03
C GLN A 17 0.26 -13.20 9.19
N GLN A 18 0.04 -11.90 9.37
CA GLN A 18 -0.76 -11.07 8.46
C GLN A 18 0.06 -10.62 7.24
N GLY A 19 1.24 -11.22 7.00
CA GLY A 19 2.35 -10.81 6.12
C GLY A 19 2.06 -10.57 4.64
N ALA A 20 0.81 -10.49 4.24
CA ALA A 20 0.41 -9.85 3.01
C ALA A 20 -0.52 -8.70 3.36
N VAL A 21 -0.05 -7.48 3.06
CA VAL A 21 -0.82 -6.22 3.04
C VAL A 21 -2.30 -6.55 2.94
N SER A 22 -3.03 -6.37 4.05
CA SER A 22 -4.43 -6.78 4.11
C SER A 22 -5.20 -6.11 2.98
N ARG A 23 -6.30 -6.71 2.49
CA ARG A 23 -7.17 -6.09 1.48
C ARG A 23 -7.44 -4.62 1.79
N THR A 24 -7.73 -4.34 3.07
CA THR A 24 -7.97 -2.99 3.57
C THR A 24 -6.73 -2.10 3.45
N GLY A 25 -5.55 -2.62 3.78
CA GLY A 25 -4.28 -1.89 3.60
C GLY A 25 -3.99 -1.54 2.14
N LYS A 26 -4.30 -2.44 1.20
CA LYS A 26 -4.18 -2.16 -0.24
C LYS A 26 -5.13 -1.03 -0.68
N VAL A 27 -6.38 -1.07 -0.23
CA VAL A 27 -7.38 -0.03 -0.53
C VAL A 27 -6.95 1.31 0.05
N ILE A 28 -6.49 1.35 1.31
CA ILE A 28 -5.99 2.58 1.94
C ILE A 28 -4.79 3.14 1.17
N ALA A 29 -3.84 2.29 0.76
CA ALA A 29 -2.69 2.71 -0.02
C ALA A 29 -3.09 3.32 -1.38
N VAL A 30 -4.02 2.69 -2.10
CA VAL A 30 -4.54 3.22 -3.37
C VAL A 30 -5.27 4.54 -3.17
N LEU A 31 -6.10 4.65 -2.13
CA LEU A 31 -6.79 5.91 -1.79
C LEU A 31 -5.79 7.04 -1.48
N MET A 32 -4.71 6.75 -0.75
CA MET A 32 -3.66 7.73 -0.48
C MET A 32 -2.95 8.18 -1.77
N LEU A 33 -2.65 7.26 -2.68
CA LEU A 33 -2.05 7.59 -3.98
C LEU A 33 -2.97 8.49 -4.82
N ILE A 34 -4.26 8.16 -4.91
CA ILE A 34 -5.26 8.97 -5.64
C ILE A 34 -5.36 10.36 -5.01
N THR A 35 -5.45 10.43 -3.68
CA THR A 35 -5.55 11.71 -2.95
C THR A 35 -4.33 12.59 -3.22
N SER A 36 -3.12 12.01 -3.18
CA SER A 36 -1.88 12.71 -3.51
C SER A 36 -1.89 13.24 -4.95
N TRP A 37 -2.36 12.42 -5.91
CA TRP A 37 -2.45 12.83 -7.31
C TRP A 37 -3.44 13.97 -7.53
N VAL A 38 -4.62 13.94 -6.88
CA VAL A 38 -5.62 15.02 -6.95
C VAL A 38 -5.06 16.33 -6.37
N VAL A 39 -4.34 16.27 -5.26
CA VAL A 39 -3.66 17.45 -4.70
C VAL A 39 -2.64 18.01 -5.68
N MET A 40 -1.90 17.14 -6.35
CA MET A 40 -0.91 17.54 -7.35
C MET A 40 -1.56 18.13 -8.60
N TYR A 41 -2.72 17.62 -9.03
CA TYR A 41 -3.51 18.19 -10.13
C TYR A 41 -3.91 19.64 -9.88
N HIS A 42 -4.29 19.97 -8.64
CA HIS A 42 -4.60 21.35 -8.26
C HIS A 42 -3.38 22.27 -8.16
N ARG A 43 -2.16 21.72 -8.11
CA ARG A 43 -0.91 22.46 -7.87
C ARG A 43 -0.04 22.60 -9.13
N LEU A 44 -0.12 21.66 -10.07
CA LEU A 44 0.74 21.59 -11.24
C LEU A 44 -0.08 21.75 -12.53
N ASP A 45 0.30 22.71 -13.36
CA ASP A 45 -0.30 22.92 -14.70
C ASP A 45 0.32 22.04 -15.78
N ASN A 46 1.38 21.28 -15.47
CA ASN A 46 2.07 20.45 -16.45
C ASN A 46 1.41 19.06 -16.59
N ALA A 47 0.58 18.92 -17.62
CA ALA A 47 -0.15 17.68 -17.94
C ALA A 47 0.77 16.47 -18.19
N TRP A 48 1.98 16.66 -18.73
CA TRP A 48 2.92 15.57 -18.99
C TRP A 48 3.44 14.95 -17.69
N VAL A 49 3.82 15.80 -16.73
CA VAL A 49 4.29 15.37 -15.40
C VAL A 49 3.17 14.65 -14.67
N LEU A 50 1.95 15.19 -14.74
CA LEU A 50 0.79 14.62 -14.09
C LEU A 50 0.41 13.23 -14.62
N THR A 51 0.49 13.07 -15.94
CA THR A 51 0.22 11.79 -16.62
C THR A 51 1.29 10.76 -16.26
N GLY A 52 2.58 11.15 -16.24
CA GLY A 52 3.67 10.26 -15.82
C GLY A 52 3.49 9.73 -14.39
N ILE A 53 3.07 10.60 -13.47
CA ILE A 53 2.83 10.23 -12.07
C ILE A 53 1.57 9.36 -11.93
N ALA A 54 0.51 9.64 -12.70
CA ALA A 54 -0.67 8.78 -12.75
C ALA A 54 -0.31 7.34 -13.17
N VAL A 55 0.47 7.20 -14.25
CA VAL A 55 0.93 5.89 -14.74
C VAL A 55 1.77 5.17 -13.69
N LEU A 56 2.68 5.88 -13.04
CA LEU A 56 3.49 5.32 -11.94
C LEU A 56 2.62 4.81 -10.80
N PHE A 57 1.61 5.58 -10.38
CA PHE A 57 0.71 5.19 -9.29
C PHE A 57 -0.15 3.98 -9.66
N VAL A 58 -0.64 3.92 -10.91
CA VAL A 58 -1.35 2.74 -11.42
C VAL A 58 -0.43 1.51 -11.43
N ALA A 59 0.83 1.65 -11.84
CA ALA A 59 1.79 0.56 -11.80
C ALA A 59 2.05 0.05 -10.37
N ILE A 60 2.22 0.96 -9.41
CA ILE A 60 2.39 0.63 -7.98
C ILE A 60 1.12 -0.06 -7.44
N ALA A 61 -0.06 0.47 -7.74
CA ALA A 61 -1.33 -0.11 -7.32
C ALA A 61 -1.52 -1.52 -7.90
N THR A 62 -1.19 -1.72 -9.18
CA THR A 62 -1.27 -3.01 -9.86
C THR A 62 -0.28 -4.01 -9.27
N TYR A 63 0.95 -3.57 -8.99
CA TYR A 63 1.96 -4.39 -8.31
C TYR A 63 1.51 -4.80 -6.90
N LEU A 64 0.94 -3.86 -6.14
CA LEU A 64 0.41 -4.11 -4.80
C LEU A 64 -0.80 -5.05 -4.81
N ALA A 65 -1.68 -4.91 -5.81
CA ALA A 65 -2.82 -5.78 -6.04
C ALA A 65 -2.38 -7.21 -6.42
N SER A 66 -1.34 -7.32 -7.25
CA SER A 66 -0.76 -8.59 -7.72
C SER A 66 -0.09 -9.41 -6.60
N ARG A 67 0.25 -8.80 -5.46
CA ARG A 67 0.72 -9.58 -4.31
C ARG A 67 -0.42 -10.44 -3.75
N PRO A 68 -0.24 -11.78 -3.68
CA PRO A 68 -1.25 -12.67 -3.11
C PRO A 68 -1.56 -12.25 -1.67
N GLU A 69 -2.84 -12.23 -1.35
CA GLU A 69 -3.35 -11.93 -0.01
C GLU A 69 -3.15 -13.15 0.89
N PRO A 70 -3.01 -12.98 2.21
CA PRO A 70 -2.97 -14.13 3.09
C PRO A 70 -4.32 -14.83 2.94
N GLY A 71 -4.28 -16.08 2.47
CA GLY A 71 -5.47 -16.87 2.20
C GLY A 71 -6.38 -16.82 3.41
N LYS A 72 -7.60 -16.30 3.22
CA LYS A 72 -8.69 -16.45 4.17
C LYS A 72 -9.06 -17.94 4.19
N ASN A 73 -8.27 -18.74 4.90
CA ASN A 73 -8.67 -20.10 5.28
C ASN A 73 -9.82 -19.94 6.26
N ARG A 74 -11.04 -19.99 5.71
CA ARG A 74 -12.23 -20.40 6.45
C ARG A 74 -12.16 -21.89 6.72
#